data_AF-A0A969U190-F1
#
_entry.id   AF-A0A969U190-F1
#
_cell.length_a   1.000
_cell.length_b   1.000
_cell.length_c   1.000
_cell.angle_alpha   90.00
_cell.angle_beta   90.00
_cell.angle_gamma   90.00
#
_symmetry.space_group_name_H-M   'P 1'
#
loop_
_entity.id
_entity.type
_entity.pdbx_description
1 polymer ?
#
loop_
_entity_poly.entity_id
_entity_poly.type
_entity_poly.pdbx_seq_one_letter_code
_entity_poly.pdbx_strand_id
1 'polypeptide(L)'
;MSILTLFHILIAVHIAFGAVGLISFWVPVIGQKGSQSHRFWGKVFWVCIMVAGSVALGLASLTLYDPLGTHPHLFDRGADFVRGIFGVMMLYLAILTLNLAWYGRLMIKKQNFL
;
A
#
# COMPACT_ATOMS: atom_id res chain seq x y z
N MET A 1 22.66 -2.14 8.89
CA MET A 1 21.53 -1.20 9.10
C MET A 1 20.68 -1.72 10.24
N SER A 2 20.22 -0.87 11.14
CA SER A 2 19.29 -1.30 12.20
C SER A 2 17.87 -1.48 11.63
N ILE A 3 17.07 -2.35 12.26
CA ILE A 3 15.66 -2.60 11.89
C ILE A 3 14.85 -1.30 11.83
N LEU A 4 15.13 -0.36 12.74
CA LEU A 4 14.52 0.96 12.78
C LEU A 4 14.80 1.79 11.52
N THR A 5 16.05 1.79 11.01
CA THR A 5 16.39 2.53 9.79
C THR A 5 15.71 1.93 8.57
N LEU A 6 15.66 0.59 8.49
CA LEU A 6 14.93 -0.11 7.43
C LEU A 6 13.45 0.27 7.46
N PHE A 7 12.82 0.22 8.64
CA PHE A 7 11.42 0.58 8.84
C PHE A 7 11.12 2.03 8.39
N HIS A 8 11.93 3.00 8.78
CA HIS A 8 11.75 4.39 8.34
C HIS A 8 11.86 4.58 6.83
N ILE A 9 12.79 3.87 6.18
CA ILE A 9 12.92 3.92 4.72
C ILE A 9 11.66 3.34 4.05
N LEU A 10 11.17 2.18 4.53
CA LEU A 10 9.94 1.61 4.00
C LEU A 10 8.74 2.55 4.22
N ILE A 11 8.62 3.20 5.38
CA ILE A 11 7.56 4.19 5.63
C ILE A 11 7.66 5.34 4.62
N ALA A 12 8.85 5.91 4.42
CA ALA A 12 9.05 7.02 3.50
C ALA A 12 8.63 6.64 2.07
N VAL A 13 9.01 5.44 1.62
CA VAL A 13 8.62 4.90 0.32
C VAL A 13 7.10 4.69 0.24
N HIS A 14 6.50 4.10 1.28
CA HIS A 14 5.04 3.87 1.33
C HIS A 14 4.27 5.20 1.22
N ILE A 15 4.67 6.22 1.98
CA ILE A 15 4.04 7.54 1.94
C ILE A 15 4.21 8.19 0.57
N ALA A 16 5.41 8.14 -0.02
CA ALA A 16 5.67 8.73 -1.33
C ALA A 16 4.78 8.11 -2.42
N PHE A 17 4.76 6.77 -2.52
CA PHE A 17 3.93 6.09 -3.52
C PHE A 17 2.44 6.16 -3.20
N GLY A 18 2.06 6.16 -1.92
CA GLY A 18 0.67 6.35 -1.49
C GLY A 18 0.12 7.73 -1.85
N ALA A 19 0.89 8.78 -1.63
CA ALA A 19 0.53 10.15 -2.00
C ALA A 19 0.39 10.32 -3.52
N VAL A 20 1.34 9.79 -4.29
CA VAL A 20 1.26 9.81 -5.77
C VAL A 20 0.06 9.00 -6.25
N GLY A 21 -0.23 7.85 -5.63
CA GLY A 21 -1.42 7.06 -5.93
C GLY A 21 -2.72 7.85 -5.68
N LEU A 22 -2.83 8.55 -4.55
CA LEU A 22 -3.99 9.36 -4.21
C LEU A 22 -4.22 10.51 -5.20
N ILE A 23 -3.15 11.20 -5.61
CA ILE A 23 -3.23 12.26 -6.62
C ILE A 23 -3.63 11.67 -7.98
N SER A 24 -3.01 10.55 -8.36
CA SER A 24 -3.26 9.86 -9.63
C SER A 24 -4.67 9.31 -9.73
N PHE A 25 -5.34 9.04 -8.61
CA PHE A 25 -6.71 8.54 -8.55
C PHE A 25 -7.75 9.56 -9.02
N TRP A 26 -7.53 10.86 -8.78
CA TRP A 26 -8.50 11.89 -9.14
C TRP A 26 -8.64 12.08 -10.66
N VAL A 27 -7.57 11.87 -11.42
CA VAL A 27 -7.59 12.09 -12.88
C VAL A 27 -8.52 11.08 -13.60
N PRO A 28 -8.48 9.76 -13.32
CA PRO A 28 -9.46 8.81 -13.86
C PRO A 28 -10.90 9.04 -13.39
N VAL A 29 -11.10 9.60 -12.19
CA VAL A 29 -12.44 9.86 -11.63
C VAL A 29 -13.14 11.01 -12.36
N ILE A 30 -12.41 12.09 -12.62
CA ILE A 30 -12.96 13.29 -13.27
C ILE A 30 -12.92 13.15 -14.81
N GLY A 31 -11.95 12.39 -15.34
CA GLY A 31 -11.76 12.21 -16.77
C GLY A 31 -12.83 11.33 -17.43
N GLN A 32 -13.08 11.58 -18.73
CA GLN A 32 -13.98 10.75 -19.52
C GLN A 32 -13.51 9.29 -19.54
N LYS A 33 -14.40 8.40 -19.12
CA LYS A 33 -14.16 6.97 -18.99
C LYS A 33 -13.74 6.40 -20.35
N GLY A 34 -12.58 5.75 -20.40
CA GLY A 34 -12.06 5.12 -21.62
C GLY A 34 -11.15 6.00 -22.49
N SER A 35 -11.04 7.30 -22.22
CA SER A 35 -10.07 8.20 -22.88
C SER A 35 -8.62 7.75 -22.63
N GLN A 36 -7.68 8.18 -23.50
CA GLN A 36 -6.25 7.84 -23.35
C GLN A 36 -5.69 8.30 -21.99
N SER A 37 -6.10 9.49 -21.52
CA SER A 37 -5.75 10.00 -20.20
C SER A 37 -6.27 9.09 -19.08
N HIS A 38 -7.53 8.63 -19.15
CA HIS A 38 -8.08 7.70 -18.15
C HIS A 38 -7.29 6.38 -18.08
N ARG A 39 -6.87 5.83 -19.22
CA ARG A 39 -6.07 4.58 -19.29
C ARG A 39 -4.65 4.78 -18.74
N PHE A 40 -4.00 5.89 -19.08
CA PHE A 40 -2.64 6.19 -18.62
C PHE A 40 -2.59 6.39 -17.10
N TRP A 41 -3.43 7.28 -16.57
CA TRP A 41 -3.47 7.56 -15.14
C TRP A 41 -3.96 6.37 -14.32
N GLY A 42 -4.88 5.55 -14.87
CA GLY A 42 -5.26 4.27 -14.26
C GLY A 42 -4.08 3.28 -14.14
N LYS A 43 -3.16 3.26 -15.12
CA LYS A 43 -1.95 2.44 -15.06
C LYS A 43 -0.96 2.97 -14.01
N VAL A 44 -0.77 4.28 -13.93
CA VAL A 44 0.09 4.92 -12.91
C VAL A 44 -0.45 4.64 -11.51
N PHE A 45 -1.76 4.80 -11.31
CA PHE A 45 -2.44 4.46 -10.06
C PHE A 45 -2.21 3.00 -9.66
N TRP A 46 -2.40 2.06 -10.60
CA TRP A 46 -2.19 0.64 -10.35
C TRP A 46 -0.75 0.32 -9.90
N VAL A 47 0.26 0.89 -10.57
CA VAL A 47 1.67 0.70 -10.18
C VAL A 47 1.91 1.26 -8.77
N CYS A 48 1.41 2.45 -8.47
CA CYS A 48 1.60 3.09 -7.17
C CYS A 48 0.98 2.26 -6.03
N ILE A 49 -0.25 1.77 -6.22
CA ILE A 49 -0.93 0.92 -5.23
C ILE A 49 -0.22 -0.43 -5.06
N MET A 50 0.28 -1.05 -6.13
CA MET A 50 1.04 -2.30 -6.04
C MET A 50 2.35 -2.12 -5.25
N VAL A 51 3.06 -1.02 -5.50
CA VAL A 51 4.30 -0.71 -4.75
C VAL A 51 3.97 -0.39 -3.29
N ALA A 52 3.02 0.51 -3.03
CA ALA A 52 2.63 0.90 -1.68
C ALA A 52 2.14 -0.29 -0.85
N GLY A 53 1.32 -1.18 -1.43
CA GLY A 53 0.84 -2.40 -0.79
C GLY A 53 1.97 -3.40 -0.50
N SER A 54 2.93 -3.57 -1.41
CA SER A 54 4.09 -4.45 -1.21
C SER A 54 4.99 -3.93 -0.09
N VAL A 55 5.19 -2.61 -0.01
CA VAL A 55 5.95 -1.97 1.07
C VAL A 55 5.20 -2.10 2.40
N ALA A 56 3.87 -1.99 2.40
CA ALA A 56 3.05 -2.19 3.59
C ALA A 56 3.13 -3.63 4.14
N LEU A 57 3.23 -4.66 3.27
CA LEU A 57 3.52 -6.04 3.70
C LEU A 57 4.85 -6.13 4.46
N GLY A 58 5.88 -5.45 3.95
CA GLY A 58 7.19 -5.37 4.61
C GLY A 58 7.11 -4.69 5.97
N LEU A 59 6.42 -3.55 6.06
CA LEU A 59 6.21 -2.81 7.31
C LEU A 59 5.44 -3.64 8.35
N ALA A 60 4.37 -4.31 7.95
CA ALA A 60 3.59 -5.18 8.83
C ALA A 60 4.42 -6.36 9.34
N SER A 61 5.26 -6.96 8.48
CA SER A 61 6.16 -8.06 8.84
C SER A 61 7.23 -7.62 9.86
N LEU A 62 7.84 -6.45 9.64
CA LEU A 62 8.80 -5.87 10.59
C LEU A 62 8.15 -5.53 11.94
N THR A 63 6.90 -5.07 11.91
CA THR A 63 6.12 -4.76 13.12
C THR A 63 5.71 -6.03 13.89
N LEU A 64 5.45 -7.15 13.19
CA LEU A 64 5.23 -8.45 13.84
C LEU A 64 6.48 -8.93 14.58
N TYR A 65 7.64 -8.79 13.93
CA TYR A 65 8.92 -9.23 14.46
C TYR A 65 9.32 -8.39 15.69
N ASP A 66 9.35 -7.06 15.54
CA ASP A 66 9.73 -6.12 16.61
C ASP A 66 8.71 -4.98 16.78
N PRO A 67 7.63 -5.21 17.54
CA PRO A 67 6.58 -4.22 17.74
C PRO A 67 7.02 -3.03 18.60
N LEU A 68 7.89 -3.26 19.59
CA LEU A 68 8.32 -2.24 20.54
C LEU A 68 9.45 -1.36 19.96
N GLY A 69 10.33 -1.94 19.15
CA GLY A 69 11.35 -1.19 18.43
C GLY A 69 10.78 -0.30 17.32
N THR A 70 9.70 -0.71 16.66
CA THR A 70 9.06 0.08 15.59
C THR A 70 8.14 1.18 16.11
N HIS A 71 7.54 1.01 17.29
CA HIS A 71 6.62 1.98 17.88
C HIS A 71 6.99 2.32 19.34
N PRO A 72 8.13 3.01 19.56
CA PRO A 72 8.59 3.36 20.90
C PRO A 72 7.68 4.35 21.65
N HIS A 73 6.70 4.96 20.98
CA HIS A 73 5.71 5.85 21.57
C HIS A 73 4.45 5.12 22.09
N LEU A 74 4.36 3.80 21.91
CA LEU A 74 3.20 2.97 22.31
C LEU A 74 3.54 1.93 23.39
N PHE A 75 4.68 2.07 24.09
CA PHE A 75 5.08 1.16 25.17
C PHE A 75 3.99 0.97 26.23
N ASP A 76 3.25 2.04 26.56
CA ASP A 76 2.21 2.02 27.59
C ASP A 76 0.96 1.21 27.20
N ARG A 77 0.74 0.94 25.90
CA ARG A 77 -0.45 0.22 25.40
C ARG A 77 -0.23 -1.29 25.23
N GLY A 78 0.98 -1.78 25.49
CA GLY A 78 1.35 -3.19 25.42
C GLY A 78 1.74 -3.66 24.03
N ALA A 79 2.74 -4.54 23.97
CA ALA A 79 3.30 -5.08 22.73
C ALA A 79 2.26 -5.85 21.89
N ASP A 80 1.29 -6.50 22.53
CA ASP A 80 0.24 -7.29 21.87
C ASP A 80 -0.73 -6.41 21.08
N PHE A 81 -1.06 -5.22 21.58
CA PHE A 81 -1.92 -4.27 20.88
C PHE A 81 -1.26 -3.77 19.59
N VAL A 82 0.03 -3.41 19.68
CA VAL A 82 0.82 -2.95 18.52
C VAL A 82 0.99 -4.07 17.50
N ARG A 83 1.28 -5.31 17.94
CA ARG A 83 1.34 -6.48 17.05
C ARG A 83 0.01 -6.77 16.37
N GLY A 84 -1.10 -6.64 17.08
CA GLY A 84 -2.43 -6.90 16.53
C GLY A 84 -2.83 -5.90 15.45
N ILE A 85 -2.77 -4.59 15.76
CA ILE A 85 -3.23 -3.54 14.84
C ILE A 85 -2.19 -3.24 13.75
N PHE A 86 -0.96 -2.91 14.11
CA PHE A 86 0.04 -2.50 13.12
C PHE A 86 0.74 -3.69 12.46
N GLY A 87 0.67 -4.86 13.08
CA GLY A 87 1.11 -6.10 12.48
C GLY A 87 0.00 -6.80 11.69
N VAL A 88 -0.89 -7.49 12.39
CA VAL A 88 -1.87 -8.41 11.76
C VAL A 88 -2.89 -7.68 10.90
N MET A 89 -3.53 -6.62 11.40
CA MET A 89 -4.51 -5.87 10.63
C MET A 89 -3.87 -5.16 9.43
N MET A 90 -2.73 -4.50 9.61
CA MET A 90 -2.00 -3.88 8.50
C MET A 90 -1.59 -4.90 7.42
N LEU A 91 -1.15 -6.10 7.84
CA LEU A 91 -0.83 -7.19 6.92
C LEU A 91 -2.06 -7.59 6.09
N TYR A 92 -3.20 -7.78 6.76
CA TYR A 92 -4.47 -8.09 6.10
C TYR A 92 -4.86 -7.02 5.06
N LEU A 93 -4.80 -5.74 5.43
CA LEU A 93 -5.12 -4.62 4.53
C LEU A 93 -4.16 -4.55 3.33
N ALA A 94 -2.88 -4.84 3.54
CA ALA A 94 -1.89 -4.86 2.47
C ALA A 94 -2.18 -5.99 1.47
N ILE A 95 -2.48 -7.20 1.95
CA ILE A 95 -2.88 -8.33 1.10
C ILE A 95 -4.15 -8.01 0.33
N LEU A 96 -5.17 -7.48 1.00
CA LEU A 96 -6.45 -7.13 0.39
C LEU A 96 -6.27 -6.08 -0.72
N THR A 97 -5.47 -5.06 -0.46
CA THR A 97 -5.15 -3.99 -1.41
C THR A 97 -4.47 -4.53 -2.67
N LEU A 98 -3.47 -5.41 -2.50
CA LEU A 98 -2.78 -6.06 -3.61
C LEU A 98 -3.71 -6.94 -4.44
N ASN A 99 -4.58 -7.71 -3.78
CA ASN A 99 -5.57 -8.55 -4.46
C ASN A 99 -6.56 -7.70 -5.27
N LEU A 100 -7.08 -6.63 -4.69
CA LEU A 100 -8.02 -5.74 -5.36
C LEU A 100 -7.38 -5.06 -6.57
N ALA A 101 -6.16 -4.54 -6.40
CA ALA A 101 -5.40 -3.91 -7.49
C ALA A 101 -5.10 -4.89 -8.61
N TRP A 102 -4.69 -6.12 -8.27
CA TRP A 102 -4.43 -7.18 -9.24
C TRP A 102 -5.69 -7.56 -10.02
N TYR A 103 -6.79 -7.81 -9.31
CA TYR A 103 -8.06 -8.19 -9.90
C TYR A 103 -8.62 -7.11 -10.83
N GLY A 104 -8.57 -5.83 -10.43
CA GLY A 104 -8.98 -4.72 -11.27
C GLY A 104 -8.22 -4.66 -12.60
N ARG A 105 -6.92 -4.94 -12.57
CA ARG A 105 -6.08 -4.97 -13.79
C ARG A 105 -6.37 -6.16 -14.70
N LEU A 106 -6.78 -7.31 -14.15
CA LEU A 106 -7.22 -8.47 -14.94
C LEU A 106 -8.55 -8.20 -15.65
N MET A 107 -9.50 -7.54 -14.99
CA MET A 107 -10.80 -7.18 -15.59
C MET A 107 -10.63 -6.26 -16.80
N ILE A 108 -9.77 -5.23 -16.69
CA ILE A 108 -9.48 -4.30 -17.79
C ILE A 108 -8.84 -5.04 -18.97
N LYS A 109 -7.89 -5.95 -18.72
CA LYS A 109 -7.27 -6.77 -19.77
C LYS A 109 -8.29 -7.63 -20.51
N LYS A 110 -9.23 -8.24 -19.78
CA LYS A 110 -10.29 -9.06 -20.37
C LYS A 110 -11.24 -8.22 -21.23
N GLN A 111 -11.59 -7.01 -20.80
CA GLN A 111 -12.45 -6.11 -21.57
C GLN A 111 -11.80 -5.68 -22.90
N ASN A 112 -10.49 -5.50 -22.96
CA ASN A 112 -9.78 -5.14 -24.20
C ASN A 112 -9.69 -6.27 -25.24
N PHE A 113 -10.13 -7.50 -24.91
CA PHE A 113 -10.10 -8.68 -25.78
C PHE A 113 -11.46 -9.00 -26.44
N LEU A 114 -12.52 -8.24 -26.13
CA LEU A 114 -13.84 -8.29 -26.77
C LEU A 114 -13.99 -7.09 -27.71
#